data_AF-A0A8J8CN90-F1
#
_entry.id   AF-A0A8J8CN90-F1
#
_cell.length_a   1.000
_cell.length_b   1.000
_cell.length_c   1.000
_cell.angle_alpha   90.00
_cell.angle_beta   90.00
_cell.angle_gamma   90.00
#
_symmetry.space_group_name_H-M   'P 1'
#
loop_
_entity.id
_entity.type
_entity.pdbx_description
1 polymer ?
#
loop_
_entity_poly.entity_id
_entity_poly.type
_entity_poly.pdbx_seq_one_letter_code
_entity_poly.pdbx_strand_id
1 'polypeptide(L)'
;MQLQIECNTSKHGSQVCCVCSHRFALGQAKVILCDDQGAAYGEVCSACLHNGFDWIKQEFEYSNLLHKTAYNQYRSRKRDVPLSA
;
A
#
# COMPACT_ATOMS: atom_id res chain seq x y z
N MET A 1 -8.57 -1.64 9.69
CA MET A 1 -7.59 -2.39 8.89
C MET A 1 -7.44 -3.79 9.46
N GLN A 2 -7.20 -4.78 8.61
CA GLN A 2 -6.96 -6.18 8.98
C GLN A 2 -5.93 -6.84 8.06
N LEU A 3 -5.43 -8.02 8.45
CA LEU A 3 -4.57 -8.86 7.62
C LEU A 3 -5.31 -10.12 7.19
N GLN A 4 -5.29 -10.41 5.90
CA GLN A 4 -5.82 -11.65 5.32
C GLN A 4 -4.65 -12.51 4.81
N ILE A 5 -4.73 -13.81 5.03
CA ILE A 5 -3.75 -14.78 4.53
C ILE A 5 -4.40 -15.61 3.42
N GLU A 6 -3.74 -15.67 2.27
CA GLU A 6 -4.17 -16.49 1.14
C GLU A 6 -3.03 -17.40 0.69
N CYS A 7 -3.35 -18.66 0.38
CA CYS A 7 -2.40 -19.57 -0.24
C CYS A 7 -2.27 -19.25 -1.73
N ASN A 8 -1.04 -19.05 -2.19
CA ASN A 8 -0.76 -18.80 -3.59
C ASN A 8 -0.77 -20.11 -4.36
N THR A 9 -1.58 -20.19 -5.42
CA THR A 9 -1.57 -21.31 -6.36
C THR A 9 -0.42 -21.18 -7.38
N SER A 10 0.11 -19.98 -7.58
CA SER A 10 1.25 -19.70 -8.45
C SER A 10 2.53 -19.43 -7.64
N LYS A 11 3.64 -20.09 -8.03
CA LYS A 11 4.93 -20.04 -7.33
C LYS A 11 5.89 -18.96 -7.85
N HIS A 12 5.47 -18.16 -8.83
CA HIS A 12 6.37 -17.28 -9.58
C HIS A 12 5.76 -15.90 -9.79
N GLY A 13 6.49 -14.87 -9.36
CA GLY A 13 6.16 -13.46 -9.61
C GLY A 13 6.87 -12.52 -8.64
N SER A 14 7.04 -11.26 -9.06
CA SER A 14 7.47 -10.17 -8.19
C SER A 14 6.26 -9.29 -7.87
N GLN A 15 6.05 -8.98 -6.59
CA GLN A 15 5.03 -8.04 -6.14
C GLN A 15 5.67 -6.82 -5.49
N VAL A 16 4.90 -5.75 -5.39
CA VAL A 16 5.30 -4.52 -4.69
C VAL A 16 4.58 -4.46 -3.36
N CYS A 17 5.33 -4.25 -2.28
CA CYS A 17 4.74 -4.13 -0.96
C CYS A 17 3.89 -2.87 -0.85
N CYS A 18 2.63 -2.99 -0.42
CA CYS A 18 1.73 -1.84 -0.25
C CYS A 18 2.12 -0.93 0.92
N VAL A 19 3.06 -1.34 1.78
CA VAL A 19 3.54 -0.57 2.93
C VAL A 19 4.82 0.20 2.59
N CYS A 20 5.86 -0.51 2.15
CA CYS A 20 7.20 0.09 1.93
C CYS A 20 7.59 0.26 0.45
N SER A 21 6.68 -0.07 -0.48
CA SER A 21 6.89 0.01 -1.93
C SER A 21 8.08 -0.79 -2.48
N HIS A 22 8.71 -1.65 -1.68
CA HIS A 22 9.79 -2.52 -2.14
C HIS A 22 9.23 -3.70 -2.93
N ARG A 23 9.94 -4.07 -4.00
CA ARG A 23 9.68 -5.31 -4.74
C ARG A 23 10.14 -6.50 -3.92
N PHE A 24 9.30 -7.54 -3.87
CA PHE A 24 9.61 -8.80 -3.19
C PHE A 24 9.08 -9.99 -4.00
N ALA A 25 9.69 -11.16 -3.77
CA ALA A 25 9.25 -12.40 -4.41
C ALA A 25 8.01 -12.96 -3.72
N LEU A 26 7.05 -13.42 -4.50
CA LEU A 26 5.87 -14.11 -3.99
C LEU A 26 6.24 -15.46 -3.36
N GLY A 27 5.77 -15.69 -2.14
CA GLY A 27 5.90 -16.97 -1.43
C GLY A 27 4.74 -17.93 -1.70
N GLN A 28 4.69 -19.03 -0.96
CA GLN A 28 3.58 -20.01 -1.01
C GLN A 28 2.27 -19.47 -0.43
N ALA A 29 2.35 -18.45 0.43
CA ALA A 29 1.23 -17.69 0.92
C ALA A 29 1.54 -16.20 0.78
N LYS A 30 0.50 -15.39 0.60
CA LYS A 30 0.57 -13.94 0.64
C LYS A 30 -0.23 -13.43 1.82
N VAL A 31 0.25 -12.33 2.39
CA VAL A 31 -0.49 -11.55 3.39
C VAL A 31 -0.98 -10.29 2.71
N ILE A 32 -2.28 -10.08 2.75
CA ILE A 32 -2.98 -8.97 2.12
C ILE A 32 -3.45 -8.03 3.21
N LEU A 33 -3.14 -6.75 3.04
CA LEU A 33 -3.67 -5.69 3.88
C LEU A 33 -5.05 -5.31 3.38
N CYS A 34 -6.05 -5.35 4.25
CA CYS A 34 -7.43 -5.02 3.91
C CYS A 34 -7.98 -3.92 4.81
N ASP A 35 -9.02 -3.24 4.34
CA ASP A 35 -9.86 -2.40 5.20
C ASP A 35 -10.77 -3.26 6.11
N ASP A 36 -11.54 -2.60 6.97
CA ASP A 36 -12.44 -3.29 7.91
C ASP A 36 -13.63 -3.99 7.23
N GLN A 37 -13.87 -3.72 5.94
CA GLN A 37 -14.91 -4.37 5.14
C GLN A 37 -14.36 -5.51 4.28
N GLY A 38 -13.04 -5.72 4.29
CA GLY A 38 -12.36 -6.77 3.52
C GLY A 38 -11.90 -6.32 2.12
N ALA A 39 -12.01 -5.03 1.78
CA ALA A 39 -11.45 -4.53 0.53
C ALA A 39 -9.91 -4.51 0.60
N ALA A 40 -9.26 -5.14 -0.38
CA ALA A 40 -7.81 -5.28 -0.41
C ALA A 40 -7.11 -3.99 -0.84
N TYR A 41 -6.09 -3.58 -0.09
CA TYR A 41 -5.14 -2.53 -0.46
C TYR A 41 -3.97 -3.08 -1.26
N GLY A 42 -3.47 -4.26 -0.89
CA GLY A 42 -2.33 -4.91 -1.54
C GLY A 42 -1.58 -5.85 -0.63
N GLU A 43 -0.45 -6.38 -1.11
CA GLU A 43 0.33 -7.38 -0.39
C GLU A 43 1.43 -6.78 0.49
N VAL A 44 1.71 -7.45 1.62
CA VAL A 44 2.74 -7.05 2.60
C VAL A 44 3.94 -7.98 2.48
N CYS A 45 5.14 -7.42 2.35
CA CYS A 45 6.37 -8.22 2.29
C CYS A 45 6.75 -8.77 3.67
N SER A 46 7.56 -9.84 3.68
CA SER A 46 8.03 -10.47 4.91
C SER A 46 8.78 -9.53 5.86
N ALA A 47 9.54 -8.56 5.32
CA ALA A 47 10.25 -7.58 6.14
C ALA A 47 9.28 -6.71 6.95
N CYS A 48 8.20 -6.21 6.33
CA CYS A 48 7.19 -5.44 7.04
C CYS A 48 6.37 -6.31 8.01
N LEU A 49 6.13 -7.58 7.67
CA LEU A 49 5.45 -8.53 8.58
C LEU A 49 6.22 -8.74 9.89
N HIS A 50 7.55 -8.76 9.86
CA HIS A 50 8.37 -8.91 11.07
C HIS A 50 8.23 -7.75 12.07
N ASN A 51 7.84 -6.56 11.61
CA ASN A 51 7.63 -5.40 12.49
C ASN A 51 6.29 -5.46 13.25
N GLY A 52 5.39 -6.38 12.86
CA GLY A 52 4.09 -6.55 13.50
C GLY A 52 2.99 -5.64 12.95
N PHE A 53 1.75 -5.98 13.30
CA PHE A 53 0.55 -5.36 12.73
C PHE A 53 0.41 -3.88 13.07
N ASP A 54 0.69 -3.48 14.31
CA ASP A 54 0.55 -2.08 14.74
C ASP A 54 1.50 -1.16 13.96
N TRP A 55 2.74 -1.61 13.74
CA TRP A 55 3.70 -0.89 12.92
C TRP A 55 3.24 -0.80 11.46
N ILE A 56 2.75 -1.91 10.87
CA ILE A 56 2.21 -1.92 9.51
C ILE A 56 1.08 -0.91 9.36
N LYS A 57 0.17 -0.86 10.34
CA LYS A 57 -0.95 0.07 10.35
C LYS A 57 -0.46 1.52 10.36
N GLN A 58 0.44 1.85 11.28
CA GLN A 58 1.02 3.19 11.40
C GLN A 58 1.71 3.62 10.09
N GLU A 59 2.56 2.76 9.54
CA GLU A 59 3.35 3.07 8.34
C GLU A 59 2.44 3.25 7.10
N PHE A 60 1.42 2.38 6.95
CA PHE A 60 0.47 2.48 5.85
C PHE A 60 -0.38 3.75 5.94
N GLU A 61 -0.86 4.12 7.13
CA GLU A 61 -1.61 5.36 7.35
C GLU A 61 -0.75 6.60 7.05
N TYR A 62 0.50 6.61 7.51
CA TYR A 62 1.44 7.69 7.24
C TYR A 62 1.72 7.87 5.74
N SER A 63 2.02 6.78 5.03
CA SER A 63 2.25 6.80 3.58
C SER A 63 1.02 7.32 2.81
N ASN A 64 -0.19 6.90 3.19
CA ASN A 64 -1.42 7.38 2.58
C ASN A 64 -1.68 8.88 2.84
N LEU A 65 -1.36 9.38 4.04
CA LEU A 65 -1.49 10.81 4.36
C LEU A 65 -0.54 11.65 3.52
N LEU A 66 0.71 11.20 3.32
CA LEU A 66 1.66 11.86 2.45
C LEU A 66 1.17 11.89 0.99
N HIS A 67 0.67 10.77 0.47
CA HIS A 67 0.10 10.69 -0.87
C HIS A 67 -1.10 11.63 -1.07
N LYS A 68 -2.03 11.67 -0.11
CA LYS A 68 -3.17 12.60 -0.16
C LYS A 68 -2.71 14.07 -0.15
N THR A 69 -1.73 14.40 0.68
CA THR A 69 -1.17 15.76 0.75
C THR A 69 -0.52 16.16 -0.57
N ALA A 70 0.32 15.30 -1.14
CA ALA A 70 0.98 15.55 -2.42
C ALA A 70 -0.04 15.71 -3.57
N TYR A 71 -1.05 14.83 -3.64
CA TYR A 71 -2.13 14.94 -4.62
C TYR A 71 -2.92 16.24 -4.49
N ASN A 72 -3.26 16.64 -3.26
CA ASN A 72 -3.99 17.87 -3.02
C ASN A 72 -3.17 19.11 -3.40
N GLN A 73 -1.87 19.12 -3.12
CA GLN A 73 -0.96 20.20 -3.54
C GLN A 73 -0.88 20.31 -5.07
N TYR A 74 -0.73 19.17 -5.76
CA TYR A 74 -0.76 19.13 -7.23
C TYR A 74 -2.07 19.69 -7.80
N ARG A 75 -3.21 19.26 -7.24
CA ARG A 75 -4.54 19.69 -7.67
C ARG A 75 -4.78 21.19 -7.44
N SER A 76 -4.28 21.75 -6.36
CA SER A 76 -4.37 23.20 -6.12
C SER A 76 -3.54 23.98 -7.14
N ARG A 77 -2.27 23.59 -7.36
CA ARG A 77 -1.41 24.24 -8.37
C ARG A 77 -2.00 24.22 -9.78
N LYS A 78 -2.71 23.15 -10.17
CA LYS A 78 -3.40 23.10 -11.47
C LYS A 78 -4.65 23.97 -11.57
N ARG A 79 -5.30 24.31 -10.45
CA ARG A 79 -6.43 25.26 -10.43
C ARG A 79 -5.96 26.71 -10.56
N ASP A 80 -4.72 26.99 -10.17
CA ASP A 80 -4.12 28.33 -10.19
C ASP A 80 -3.41 28.67 -11.52
N VAL A 81 -3.41 27.77 -12.51
CA VAL A 81 -2.90 28.07 -13.86
C VAL A 81 -4.00 28.83 -14.62
N PRO A 82 -3.81 30.12 -14.98
CA PRO A 82 -4.76 30.83 -15.82
C PRO A 82 -4.83 30.11 -17.17
N LEU A 83 -6.03 29.87 -17.69
CA LEU A 83 -6.17 29.61 -19.13
C LEU A 83 -5.70 30.87 -19.84
N SER A 84 -4.47 30.84 -20.36
CA SER A 84 -4.02 31.83 -21.33
C SER A 84 -4.92 31.71 -22.56
N ALA A 85 -5.79 32.70 -22.74
CA ALA A 85 -6.61 32.91 -23.93
C ALA A 85 -5.78 33.60 -25.02
#